data_AF-A0A434C3R3-F1
#
_entry.id   AF-A0A434C3R3-F1
#
_cell.length_a   1.000
_cell.length_b   1.000
_cell.length_c   1.000
_cell.angle_alpha   90.00
_cell.angle_beta   90.00
_cell.angle_gamma   90.00
#
_symmetry.space_group_name_H-M   'P 1'
#
loop_
_entity.id
_entity.type
_entity.pdbx_description
1 polymer ?
#
loop_
_entity_poly.entity_id
_entity_poly.type
_entity_poly.pdbx_seq_one_letter_code
_entity_poly.pdbx_strand_id
1 'polypeptide(L)'
;PLLVSHMFVFYFGIMADLTPPVALAAFAAAPMARESGLKIGIQATKLAIAGFVVPFMAVYTPALMLQDAGPIAAQFGYPVEVAYIVAKACMGIVLWGAAAVGFLARRMAGWERLLAFAAGVLLVAAVPLTDEAGWALALAWIGWHCFRARQASVKT
;
A
#
# COMPACT_ATOMS: atom_id res chain seq x y z
N PRO A 1 19.57 -11.23 7.68
CA PRO A 1 18.54 -12.16 7.14
C PRO A 1 17.53 -12.73 8.16
N LEU A 2 17.90 -13.04 9.42
CA LEU A 2 16.95 -13.62 10.39
C LEU A 2 15.82 -12.64 10.76
N LEU A 3 16.14 -11.37 11.04
CA LEU A 3 15.17 -10.42 11.56
C LEU A 3 14.04 -10.11 10.55
N VAL A 4 14.33 -10.01 9.25
CA VAL A 4 13.31 -9.77 8.21
C VAL A 4 12.26 -10.89 8.19
N SER A 5 12.70 -12.16 8.25
CA SER A 5 11.78 -13.30 8.28
C SER A 5 10.91 -13.31 9.55
N HIS A 6 11.47 -12.98 10.71
CA HIS A 6 10.70 -12.90 11.96
C HIS A 6 9.66 -11.77 11.91
N MET A 7 10.05 -10.59 11.40
CA MET A 7 9.15 -9.46 11.26
C MET A 7 8.09 -9.68 10.19
N PHE A 8 8.42 -10.41 9.12
CA PHE A 8 7.46 -10.83 8.11
C PHE A 8 6.35 -11.69 8.73
N VAL A 9 6.73 -12.77 9.43
CA VAL A 9 5.75 -13.65 10.09
C VAL A 9 4.98 -12.91 11.19
N PHE A 10 5.64 -12.04 11.96
CA PHE A 10 5.00 -11.20 12.98
C PHE A 10 3.95 -10.25 12.37
N TYR A 11 4.27 -9.58 11.26
CA TYR A 11 3.34 -8.70 10.55
C TYR A 11 2.12 -9.48 10.05
N PHE A 12 2.33 -10.63 9.43
CA PHE A 12 1.23 -11.50 9.00
C PHE A 12 0.43 -12.08 10.16
N GLY A 13 1.05 -12.31 11.31
CA GLY A 13 0.36 -12.69 12.54
C GLY A 13 -0.64 -11.62 12.98
N ILE A 14 -0.24 -10.35 13.01
CA ILE A 14 -1.14 -9.23 13.33
C ILE A 14 -2.21 -9.06 12.24
N MET A 15 -1.84 -9.20 10.97
CA MET A 15 -2.81 -9.13 9.85
C MET A 15 -3.75 -10.35 9.80
N ALA A 16 -3.43 -11.47 10.45
CA ALA A 16 -4.34 -12.60 10.53
C ALA A 16 -5.55 -12.25 11.41
N ASP A 17 -5.34 -11.42 12.45
CA ASP A 17 -6.38 -10.99 13.39
C ASP A 17 -7.45 -10.06 12.78
N LEU A 18 -7.24 -9.55 11.57
CA LEU A 18 -8.26 -8.81 10.81
C LEU A 18 -8.95 -9.67 9.73
N THR A 19 -8.40 -10.84 9.39
CA THR A 19 -8.96 -11.70 8.33
C THR A 19 -10.05 -12.64 8.86
N PRO A 20 -11.20 -12.74 8.17
CA PRO A 20 -12.18 -13.79 8.44
C PRO A 20 -11.55 -15.19 8.23
N PRO A 21 -11.83 -16.19 9.07
CA PRO A 21 -12.88 -16.27 10.09
C PRO A 21 -12.44 -15.91 11.52
N VAL A 22 -11.16 -15.57 11.74
CA VAL A 22 -10.59 -15.41 13.09
C VAL A 22 -10.89 -14.04 13.69
N ALA A 23 -11.08 -13.00 12.85
CA ALA A 23 -11.22 -11.57 13.19
C ALA A 23 -11.88 -11.20 14.55
N LEU A 24 -11.16 -11.40 15.67
CA LEU A 24 -11.69 -11.31 17.03
C LEU A 24 -12.19 -9.89 17.34
N ALA A 25 -11.46 -8.89 16.85
CA ALA A 25 -11.86 -7.49 16.97
C ALA A 25 -13.19 -7.19 16.23
N ALA A 26 -13.42 -7.82 15.07
CA ALA A 26 -14.65 -7.63 14.31
C ALA A 26 -15.87 -8.26 15.02
N PHE A 27 -15.68 -9.39 15.70
CA PHE A 27 -16.73 -10.00 16.53
C PHE A 27 -17.03 -9.20 17.79
N ALA A 28 -16.01 -8.62 18.43
CA ALA A 28 -16.21 -7.71 19.56
C ALA A 28 -16.94 -6.42 19.15
N ALA A 29 -16.71 -5.91 17.93
CA ALA A 29 -17.36 -4.71 17.39
C ALA A 29 -18.79 -4.96 16.86
N ALA A 30 -19.15 -6.21 16.55
CA ALA A 30 -20.46 -6.59 16.01
C ALA A 30 -21.68 -6.06 16.81
N PRO A 31 -21.76 -6.21 18.16
CA PRO A 31 -22.89 -5.70 18.93
C PRO A 31 -22.98 -4.16 18.92
N MET A 32 -21.86 -3.46 18.78
CA MET A 32 -21.83 -1.99 18.70
C MET A 32 -22.32 -1.49 17.33
N ALA A 33 -21.95 -2.19 16.25
CA ALA A 33 -22.29 -1.82 14.88
C ALA A 33 -23.66 -2.35 14.40
N ARG A 34 -24.35 -3.18 15.21
CA ARG A 34 -25.61 -3.87 14.84
C ARG A 34 -25.50 -4.66 13.52
N GLU A 35 -24.33 -5.23 13.24
CA GLU A 35 -24.06 -6.00 12.04
C GLU A 35 -23.28 -7.28 12.37
N SER A 36 -23.22 -8.24 11.44
CA SER A 36 -22.48 -9.48 11.68
C SER A 36 -20.96 -9.26 11.67
N GLY A 37 -20.25 -9.86 12.63
CA GLY A 37 -18.79 -9.75 12.72
C GLY A 37 -18.08 -10.21 11.44
N LEU A 38 -18.65 -11.18 10.72
CA LEU A 38 -18.14 -11.63 9.43
C LEU A 38 -18.20 -10.53 8.36
N LYS A 39 -19.32 -9.79 8.25
CA LYS A 39 -19.43 -8.68 7.29
C LYS A 39 -18.42 -7.57 7.61
N ILE A 40 -18.26 -7.25 8.90
CA ILE A 40 -17.28 -6.26 9.37
C ILE A 40 -15.86 -6.71 9.02
N GLY A 41 -15.52 -7.98 9.29
CA GLY A 41 -14.22 -8.55 8.95
C GLY A 41 -13.92 -8.56 7.44
N ILE A 42 -14.91 -8.86 6.60
CA ILE A 42 -14.75 -8.80 5.13
C ILE A 42 -14.46 -7.36 4.67
N GLN A 43 -15.18 -6.37 5.19
CA GLN A 43 -14.94 -4.96 4.84
C GLN A 43 -13.59 -4.46 5.37
N ALA A 44 -13.22 -4.83 6.59
CA ALA A 44 -11.93 -4.53 7.18
C ALA A 44 -10.79 -5.13 6.35
N THR A 45 -10.90 -6.40 5.95
CA THR A 45 -9.92 -7.07 5.10
C THR A 45 -9.79 -6.36 3.76
N LYS A 46 -10.91 -5.99 3.12
CA LYS A 46 -10.91 -5.26 1.85
C LYS A 46 -10.14 -3.95 1.94
N LEU A 47 -10.27 -3.23 3.06
CA LEU A 47 -9.51 -2.00 3.30
C LEU A 47 -8.03 -2.30 3.61
N ALA A 48 -7.75 -3.39 4.31
CA ALA A 48 -6.41 -3.81 4.71
C ALA A 48 -5.56 -4.38 3.57
N ILE A 49 -6.13 -4.71 2.40
CA ILE A 49 -5.41 -5.23 1.21
C ILE A 49 -4.15 -4.41 0.88
N ALA A 50 -4.21 -3.09 1.04
CA ALA A 50 -3.06 -2.22 0.78
C ALA A 50 -1.87 -2.46 1.72
N GLY A 51 -2.13 -2.89 2.96
CA GLY A 51 -1.09 -3.21 3.95
C GLY A 51 -0.38 -4.53 3.69
N PHE A 52 -1.04 -5.50 3.03
CA PHE A 52 -0.46 -6.83 2.73
C PHE A 52 0.80 -6.77 1.87
N VAL A 53 1.03 -5.66 1.18
CA VAL A 53 2.17 -5.43 0.30
C VAL A 53 3.45 -5.08 1.07
N VAL A 54 3.33 -4.44 2.24
CA VAL A 54 4.46 -3.89 2.99
C VAL A 54 5.51 -4.95 3.37
N PRO A 55 5.13 -6.15 3.84
CA PRO A 55 6.11 -7.20 4.15
C PRO A 55 6.91 -7.66 2.93
N PHE A 56 6.28 -7.70 1.75
CA PHE A 56 6.99 -8.06 0.52
C PHE A 56 8.02 -6.99 0.15
N MET A 57 7.67 -5.70 0.28
CA MET A 57 8.63 -4.60 0.07
C MET A 57 9.81 -4.69 1.05
N ALA A 58 9.56 -5.04 2.32
CA ALA A 58 10.61 -5.20 3.32
C ALA A 58 11.56 -6.37 3.02
N VAL A 59 11.08 -7.43 2.36
CA VAL A 59 11.91 -8.56 1.90
C VAL A 59 12.78 -8.18 0.71
N TYR A 60 12.23 -7.43 -0.26
CA TYR A 60 12.99 -6.97 -1.41
C TYR A 60 14.00 -5.87 -1.08
N THR A 61 13.70 -5.03 -0.07
CA THR A 61 14.56 -3.93 0.31
C THR A 61 14.66 -3.82 1.84
N PRO A 62 15.63 -4.53 2.46
CA PRO A 62 15.81 -4.56 3.91
C PRO A 62 16.07 -3.19 4.56
N ALA A 63 16.55 -2.21 3.79
CA ALA A 63 16.73 -0.83 4.25
C ALA A 63 15.41 -0.17 4.72
N LEU A 64 14.23 -0.68 4.32
CA LEU A 64 12.95 -0.26 4.91
C LEU A 64 12.87 -0.56 6.43
N MET A 65 13.57 -1.60 6.88
CA MET A 65 13.65 -2.00 8.30
C MET A 65 14.93 -1.49 8.98
N LEU A 66 15.58 -0.47 8.40
CA LEU A 66 16.88 0.04 8.86
C LEU A 66 17.95 -1.07 8.95
N GLN A 67 17.90 -2.04 8.02
CA GLN A 67 18.92 -3.07 7.87
C GLN A 67 19.88 -2.74 6.73
N ASP A 68 20.60 -3.77 6.27
CA ASP A 68 21.64 -3.75 5.25
C ASP A 68 21.43 -2.68 4.19
N ALA A 69 22.48 -1.87 4.00
CA ALA A 69 22.53 -0.79 3.03
C ALA A 69 22.45 -1.37 1.60
N GLY A 70 21.53 -0.86 0.79
CA GLY A 70 21.41 -1.23 -0.60
C GLY A 70 22.39 -0.47 -1.50
N PRO A 71 22.25 -0.64 -2.83
CA PRO A 71 23.14 -0.01 -3.82
C PRO A 71 23.02 1.53 -3.84
N ILE A 72 21.91 2.09 -3.36
CA ILE A 72 21.68 3.55 -3.32
C ILE A 72 22.50 4.21 -2.20
N ALA A 73 22.62 3.53 -1.05
CA ALA A 73 23.41 4.00 0.09
C ALA A 73 24.89 4.09 -0.23
N ALA A 74 25.41 3.25 -1.14
CA ALA A 74 26.79 3.30 -1.59
C ALA A 74 27.12 4.59 -2.38
N GLN A 75 26.12 5.24 -3.00
CA GLN A 75 26.31 6.44 -3.82
C GLN A 75 25.87 7.74 -3.13
N PHE A 76 24.74 7.70 -2.40
CA PHE A 76 24.10 8.90 -1.84
C PHE A 76 24.03 8.91 -0.30
N GLY A 77 24.49 7.84 0.35
CA GLY A 77 24.46 7.68 1.79
C GLY A 77 23.19 6.99 2.31
N TYR A 78 23.34 6.31 3.45
CA TYR A 78 22.31 5.48 4.05
C TYR A 78 20.98 6.20 4.39
N PRO A 79 20.99 7.42 4.97
CA PRO A 79 19.73 8.12 5.30
C PRO A 79 18.89 8.46 4.06
N VAL A 80 19.53 8.72 2.93
CA VAL A 80 18.86 9.06 1.67
C VAL A 80 18.15 7.85 1.09
N GLU A 81 18.78 6.67 1.14
CA GLU A 81 18.16 5.43 0.71
C GLU A 81 16.92 5.10 1.56
N VAL A 82 17.02 5.21 2.89
CA VAL A 82 15.90 4.97 3.80
C VAL A 82 14.74 5.92 3.48
N ALA A 83 15.01 7.22 3.34
CA ALA A 83 13.98 8.20 3.00
C ALA A 83 13.29 7.90 1.66
N TYR A 84 14.07 7.49 0.65
CA TYR A 84 13.55 7.09 -0.65
C TYR A 84 12.63 5.86 -0.56
N ILE A 85 13.05 4.81 0.15
CA ILE A 85 12.26 3.58 0.27
C ILE A 85 10.99 3.82 1.10
N VAL A 86 11.06 4.65 2.15
CA VAL A 86 9.88 5.04 2.93
C VAL A 86 8.89 5.80 2.06
N ALA A 87 9.36 6.78 1.28
CA ALA A 87 8.49 7.51 0.33
C ALA A 87 7.86 6.57 -0.70
N LYS A 88 8.64 5.62 -1.22
CA LYS A 88 8.20 4.59 -2.16
C LYS A 88 7.14 3.67 -1.56
N ALA A 89 7.34 3.23 -0.32
CA ALA A 89 6.37 2.40 0.42
C ALA A 89 5.08 3.17 0.68
N CYS A 90 5.15 4.43 1.13
CA CYS A 90 3.97 5.28 1.31
C CYS A 90 3.19 5.44 0.00
N MET A 91 3.88 5.71 -1.11
CA MET A 91 3.25 5.83 -2.43
C MET A 91 2.57 4.53 -2.87
N GLY A 92 3.25 3.39 -2.70
CA GLY A 92 2.70 2.06 -3.00
C GLY A 92 1.41 1.76 -2.21
N ILE A 93 1.42 2.05 -0.90
CA ILE A 93 0.25 1.86 -0.03
C ILE A 93 -0.92 2.75 -0.48
N VAL A 94 -0.66 4.01 -0.84
CA VAL A 94 -1.70 4.92 -1.33
C VAL A 94 -2.34 4.42 -2.62
N LEU A 95 -1.52 3.97 -3.59
CA LEU A 95 -2.01 3.46 -4.88
C LEU A 95 -2.82 2.16 -4.71
N TRP A 96 -2.32 1.21 -3.92
CA TRP A 96 -3.05 -0.03 -3.63
C TRP A 96 -4.32 0.22 -2.84
N GLY A 97 -4.29 1.13 -1.86
CA GLY A 97 -5.45 1.56 -1.09
C GLY A 97 -6.51 2.19 -1.99
N ALA A 98 -6.11 3.13 -2.85
CA ALA A 98 -6.98 3.77 -3.83
C ALA A 98 -7.58 2.75 -4.81
N ALA A 99 -6.80 1.77 -5.27
CA ALA A 99 -7.27 0.70 -6.15
C ALA A 99 -8.28 -0.23 -5.45
N ALA A 100 -8.02 -0.61 -4.19
CA ALA A 100 -8.87 -1.50 -3.40
C ALA A 100 -10.21 -0.83 -3.01
N VAL A 101 -10.15 0.41 -2.55
CA VAL A 101 -11.32 1.20 -2.14
C VAL A 101 -12.08 1.74 -3.35
N GLY A 102 -11.39 2.04 -4.45
CA GLY A 102 -11.96 2.64 -5.67
C GLY A 102 -12.28 4.13 -5.51
N PHE A 103 -11.65 4.79 -4.54
CA PHE A 103 -11.86 6.18 -4.22
C PHE A 103 -10.55 6.82 -3.75
N LEU A 104 -10.24 8.02 -4.26
CA LEU A 104 -9.13 8.84 -3.78
C LEU A 104 -9.61 10.29 -3.55
N ALA A 105 -9.77 11.07 -4.62
CA ALA A 105 -10.41 12.40 -4.57
C ALA A 105 -11.84 12.38 -5.13
N ARG A 106 -12.12 11.41 -6.00
CA ARG A 106 -13.44 11.09 -6.55
C ARG A 106 -13.57 9.58 -6.73
N ARG A 107 -14.78 9.10 -7.00
CA ARG A 107 -14.98 7.70 -7.44
C ARG A 107 -14.15 7.45 -8.69
N MET A 108 -13.26 6.46 -8.61
CA MET A 108 -12.39 6.05 -9.70
C MET A 108 -13.13 5.16 -10.68
N ALA A 109 -12.88 5.35 -11.98
CA ALA A 109 -13.35 4.42 -13.00
C ALA A 109 -12.58 3.08 -12.89
N GLY A 110 -13.17 1.98 -13.37
CA GLY A 110 -12.53 0.66 -13.30
C GLY A 110 -11.14 0.61 -13.95
N TRP A 111 -10.94 1.34 -15.05
CA TRP A 111 -9.63 1.47 -15.70
C TRP A 111 -8.63 2.27 -14.86
N GLU A 112 -9.06 3.32 -14.16
CA GLU A 112 -8.19 4.09 -13.26
C GLU A 112 -7.73 3.23 -12.07
N ARG A 113 -8.60 2.33 -11.59
CA ARG A 113 -8.26 1.36 -10.55
C ARG A 113 -7.23 0.34 -11.04
N LEU A 114 -7.37 -0.17 -12.26
CA LEU A 114 -6.38 -1.06 -12.87
C LEU A 114 -5.03 -0.37 -13.06
N LEU A 115 -5.02 0.89 -13.49
CA LEU A 115 -3.79 1.67 -13.62
C LEU A 115 -3.12 1.93 -12.26
N ALA A 116 -3.89 2.32 -11.24
CA ALA A 116 -3.37 2.51 -9.89
C ALA A 116 -2.81 1.20 -9.31
N PHE A 117 -3.50 0.08 -9.54
CA PHE A 117 -3.02 -1.24 -9.16
C PHE A 117 -1.72 -1.62 -9.88
N ALA A 118 -1.65 -1.43 -11.20
CA ALA A 118 -0.45 -1.70 -12.00
C ALA A 118 0.74 -0.81 -11.58
N ALA A 119 0.51 0.48 -11.34
CA ALA A 119 1.53 1.41 -10.84
C ALA A 119 2.02 1.00 -9.44
N GLY A 120 1.10 0.56 -8.58
CA GLY A 120 1.43 0.01 -7.27
C GLY A 120 2.29 -1.25 -7.36
N VAL A 121 1.93 -2.22 -8.22
CA VAL A 121 2.72 -3.44 -8.45
C VAL A 121 4.12 -3.11 -8.98
N LEU A 122 4.23 -2.17 -9.92
CA LEU A 122 5.52 -1.73 -10.47
C LEU A 122 6.44 -1.13 -9.40
N LEU A 123 5.90 -0.33 -8.47
CA LEU A 123 6.67 0.17 -7.34
C LEU A 123 7.09 -0.95 -6.38
N VAL A 124 6.28 -1.99 -6.20
CA VAL A 124 6.58 -3.09 -5.26
C VAL A 124 7.59 -4.08 -5.83
N ALA A 125 7.57 -4.30 -7.15
CA ALA A 125 8.39 -5.31 -7.81
C ALA A 125 9.90 -5.04 -7.80
N ALA A 126 10.35 -3.87 -7.31
CA ALA A 126 11.75 -3.54 -7.03
C ALA A 126 12.74 -3.94 -8.16
N VAL A 127 12.39 -3.69 -9.42
CA VAL A 127 13.34 -3.84 -10.54
C VAL A 127 14.02 -2.48 -10.75
N PRO A 128 15.37 -2.40 -10.83
CA PRO A 128 16.09 -1.12 -10.92
C PRO A 128 15.68 -0.21 -12.09
N LEU A 129 15.18 -0.80 -13.18
CA LEU A 129 14.68 -0.07 -14.35
C LEU A 129 13.21 0.34 -14.25
N THR A 130 12.44 -0.22 -13.31
CA THR A 130 11.00 0.06 -13.18
C THR A 130 10.67 1.10 -12.12
N ASP A 131 11.61 1.47 -11.25
CA ASP A 131 11.35 2.41 -10.15
C ASP A 131 11.05 3.83 -10.66
N GLU A 132 11.84 4.33 -11.61
CA GLU A 132 11.62 5.64 -12.23
C GLU A 132 10.30 5.66 -13.03
N ALA A 133 10.01 4.58 -13.76
CA ALA A 133 8.76 4.41 -14.50
C ALA A 133 7.55 4.31 -13.55
N GLY A 134 7.71 3.64 -12.41
CA GLY A 134 6.69 3.52 -11.36
C GLY A 134 6.36 4.86 -10.72
N TRP A 135 7.38 5.66 -10.38
CA TRP A 135 7.18 7.02 -9.87
C TRP A 135 6.56 7.94 -10.92
N ALA A 136 7.03 7.90 -12.17
CA ALA A 136 6.48 8.70 -13.26
C ALA A 136 5.00 8.38 -13.50
N LEU A 137 4.64 7.09 -13.54
CA LEU A 137 3.26 6.64 -13.69
C LEU A 137 2.41 7.00 -12.47
N ALA A 138 2.92 6.83 -11.26
CA ALA A 138 2.22 7.18 -10.04
C ALA A 138 1.88 8.68 -9.99
N LEU A 139 2.88 9.54 -10.24
CA LEU A 139 2.72 10.99 -10.22
C LEU A 139 1.82 11.47 -11.36
N ALA A 140 2.00 10.94 -12.57
CA ALA A 140 1.14 11.27 -13.71
C ALA A 140 -0.30 10.86 -13.45
N TRP A 141 -0.52 9.67 -12.90
CA TRP A 141 -1.86 9.16 -12.58
C TRP A 141 -2.53 9.97 -11.46
N ILE A 142 -1.81 10.24 -10.36
CA ILE A 142 -2.33 11.07 -9.24
C ILE A 142 -2.62 12.49 -9.73
N GLY A 143 -1.70 13.10 -10.49
CA GLY A 143 -1.87 14.43 -11.05
C GLY A 143 -3.08 14.53 -11.98
N TRP A 144 -3.24 13.56 -12.88
CA TRP A 144 -4.40 13.46 -13.77
C TRP A 144 -5.71 13.28 -13.00
N HIS A 145 -5.73 12.40 -12.00
CA HIS A 145 -6.91 12.14 -11.19
C HIS A 145 -7.33 13.37 -10.36
N CYS A 146 -6.37 14.05 -9.73
CA CYS A 146 -6.58 15.28 -8.98
C CYS A 146 -7.04 16.44 -9.88
N PHE A 147 -6.47 16.58 -11.08
CA PHE A 147 -6.89 17.60 -12.04
C PHE A 147 -8.33 17.38 -12.52
N ARG A 148 -8.71 16.14 -12.85
CA ARG A 148 -10.10 15.78 -13.19
C ARG A 148 -11.07 15.91 -12.01
N ALA A 149 -10.61 15.71 -10.79
CA ALA A 149 -11.42 15.96 -9.59
C ALA A 149 -11.69 17.46 -9.41
N ARG A 150 -10.67 18.31 -9.58
CA ARG A 150 -10.81 19.78 -9.51
C ARG A 150 -11.75 20.33 -10.59
N GLN A 151 -11.63 19.88 -11.84
CA GLN A 151 -12.50 20.33 -12.93
C GLN A 151 -13.99 19.97 -12.73
N ALA A 152 -14.28 18.89 -12.01
CA ALA A 152 -15.65 18.50 -11.69
C ALA A 152 -16.27 19.39 -10.60
N SER A 153 -15.45 19.88 -9.66
CA SER A 153 -15.89 20.75 -8.56
C SER A 153 -16.16 22.21 -8.98
N VAL A 154 -15.64 22.64 -10.14
CA VAL A 154 -15.85 24.00 -10.69
C VAL A 154 -17.16 24.11 -11.50
N LYS A 155 -17.80 22.97 -11.81
CA LYS A 155 -19.04 22.92 -12.63
C LYS A 155 -20.34 22.84 -11.83
N THR A 156 -20.29 23.02 -10.51
CA THR A 156 -21.44 23.09 -9.60
C THR A 156 -21.50 24.48 -8.97
#